data_AF-A0AA88WRQ4-F1
#
_entry.id   AF-A0AA88WRQ4-F1
#
_cell.length_a   1.000
_cell.length_b   1.000
_cell.length_c   1.000
_cell.angle_alpha   90.00
_cell.angle_beta   90.00
_cell.angle_gamma   90.00
#
_symmetry.space_group_name_H-M   'P 1'
#
loop_
_entity.id
_entity.type
_entity.pdbx_description
1 polymer ?
#
loop_
_entity_poly.entity_id
_entity_poly.type
_entity_poly.pdbx_seq_one_letter_code
_entity_poly.pdbx_strand_id
1 'polypeptide(L)'
;MNPPNHSNYNKKKHKSPNPASKFRSDLDECTKNKDLTAAISLYEFALAHKIPLSHHHFNSLLYICSNSLADPISKHAAIEQGLRIFSHMLANNTNPNEATITAVARLAVAKGDGDKAFELVKGMRKYNVLPKLRTYSPAEKAYLVEEEMLKTRLRAEEAELAALLRVSIECGRRDKVYEYLHKISAVWGA
;
A
#
# COMPACT_ATOMS: atom_id res chain seq x y z
N MET A 1 -48.65 -45.48 35.97
CA MET A 1 -48.73 -44.83 34.65
C MET A 1 -48.19 -43.42 34.79
N ASN A 2 -46.99 -43.14 34.26
CA ASN A 2 -46.42 -41.78 34.16
C ASN A 2 -46.21 -41.44 32.67
N PRO A 3 -46.52 -40.21 32.21
CA PRO A 3 -46.35 -39.79 30.82
C PRO A 3 -44.91 -39.29 30.53
N PRO A 4 -44.55 -39.09 29.24
CA PRO A 4 -43.18 -39.23 28.78
C PRO A 4 -42.33 -37.96 28.84
N ASN A 5 -41.03 -38.26 28.86
CA ASN A 5 -39.85 -37.42 28.76
C ASN A 5 -39.90 -36.40 27.61
N HIS A 6 -39.74 -35.10 27.91
CA HIS A 6 -39.38 -34.09 26.91
C HIS A 6 -37.95 -33.60 27.17
N SER A 7 -37.04 -34.17 26.39
CA SER A 7 -35.67 -33.72 26.21
C SER A 7 -35.65 -32.30 25.63
N ASN A 8 -35.23 -31.33 26.45
CA ASN A 8 -34.94 -29.99 26.00
C ASN A 8 -33.65 -30.01 25.16
N TYR A 9 -33.80 -30.26 23.86
CA TYR A 9 -32.75 -30.01 22.88
C TYR A 9 -32.44 -28.51 22.85
N ASN A 10 -31.27 -28.16 23.39
CA ASN A 10 -30.65 -26.86 23.20
C ASN A 10 -30.51 -26.55 21.70
N LYS A 11 -31.47 -25.78 21.16
CA LYS A 11 -31.35 -25.14 19.85
C LYS A 11 -30.16 -24.18 19.90
N LYS A 12 -29.01 -24.63 19.38
CA LYS A 12 -27.88 -23.77 19.02
C LYS A 12 -28.42 -22.70 18.07
N LYS A 13 -28.66 -21.49 18.58
CA LYS A 13 -29.00 -20.32 17.76
C LYS A 13 -27.84 -20.09 16.79
N HIS A 14 -28.07 -20.33 15.49
CA HIS A 14 -27.23 -19.79 14.42
C HIS A 14 -27.29 -18.26 14.53
N LYS A 15 -26.33 -17.67 15.23
CA LYS A 15 -26.12 -16.24 15.27
C LYS A 15 -25.75 -15.84 13.85
N SER A 16 -26.58 -15.04 13.17
CA SER A 16 -26.20 -14.42 11.92
C SER A 16 -24.83 -13.74 12.11
N PRO A 17 -23.88 -13.95 11.19
CA PRO A 17 -22.55 -13.38 11.37
C PRO A 17 -22.66 -11.86 11.51
N ASN A 18 -22.04 -11.32 12.55
CA ASN A 18 -21.96 -9.87 12.77
C ASN A 18 -21.43 -9.21 11.46
N PRO A 19 -22.04 -8.13 10.96
CA PRO A 19 -21.55 -7.40 9.78
C PRO A 19 -20.03 -7.18 9.75
N ALA A 20 -19.41 -6.92 10.91
CA ALA A 20 -17.95 -6.77 11.03
C ALA A 20 -17.17 -8.07 10.76
N SER A 21 -17.68 -9.23 11.23
CA SER A 21 -17.05 -10.53 10.98
C SER A 21 -17.19 -10.97 9.53
N LYS A 22 -18.34 -10.66 8.91
CA LYS A 22 -18.57 -10.91 7.48
C LYS A 22 -17.64 -10.03 6.63
N PHE A 23 -17.57 -8.73 6.95
CA PHE A 23 -16.66 -7.79 6.28
C PHE A 23 -15.20 -8.28 6.30
N ARG A 24 -14.72 -8.76 7.45
CA ARG A 24 -13.35 -9.26 7.56
C ARG A 24 -13.11 -10.49 6.66
N SER A 25 -14.00 -11.47 6.70
CA SER A 25 -13.90 -12.67 5.86
C SER A 25 -13.89 -12.31 4.38
N ASP A 26 -14.83 -11.45 3.96
CA ASP A 26 -14.99 -11.04 2.57
C ASP A 26 -13.76 -10.23 2.10
N LEU A 27 -13.14 -9.43 2.98
CA LEU A 27 -11.92 -8.66 2.66
C LEU A 27 -10.68 -9.56 2.49
N ASP A 28 -10.54 -10.57 3.34
CA ASP A 28 -9.44 -11.54 3.24
C ASP A 28 -9.56 -12.34 1.92
N GLU A 29 -10.78 -12.66 1.49
CA GLU A 29 -11.07 -13.28 0.19
C GLU A 29 -10.76 -12.35 -0.99
N CYS A 30 -11.19 -11.09 -0.93
CA CYS A 30 -10.85 -10.08 -1.96
C CYS A 30 -9.33 -9.92 -2.12
N THR A 31 -8.58 -9.98 -1.01
CA THR A 31 -7.12 -9.85 -1.04
C THR A 31 -6.46 -11.03 -1.76
N LYS A 32 -6.98 -12.25 -1.58
CA LYS A 32 -6.48 -13.46 -2.28
C LYS A 32 -6.77 -13.41 -3.77
N ASN A 33 -7.99 -13.00 -4.13
CA ASN A 33 -8.45 -12.98 -5.52
C ASN A 33 -8.05 -11.70 -6.28
N LYS A 34 -7.55 -10.69 -5.57
CA LYS A 34 -7.20 -9.35 -6.09
C LYS A 34 -8.37 -8.70 -6.86
N ASP A 35 -9.59 -8.98 -6.43
CA ASP A 35 -10.82 -8.47 -7.04
C ASP A 35 -11.07 -7.03 -6.56
N LEU A 36 -10.82 -6.08 -7.46
CA LEU A 36 -11.01 -4.65 -7.18
C LEU A 36 -12.49 -4.30 -6.99
N THR A 37 -13.38 -4.85 -7.81
CA THR A 37 -14.80 -4.52 -7.82
C THR A 37 -15.47 -4.98 -6.52
N ALA A 38 -15.15 -6.20 -6.09
CA ALA A 38 -15.60 -6.72 -4.80
C ALA A 38 -15.04 -5.89 -3.64
N ALA A 39 -13.76 -5.53 -3.68
CA ALA A 39 -13.12 -4.70 -2.65
C ALA A 39 -13.76 -3.30 -2.52
N ILE A 40 -14.08 -2.65 -3.64
CA ILE A 40 -14.78 -1.35 -3.65
C ILE A 40 -16.18 -1.49 -3.06
N SER A 41 -16.94 -2.51 -3.50
CA SER A 41 -18.29 -2.76 -2.98
C SER A 41 -18.28 -3.03 -1.48
N LEU A 42 -17.28 -3.76 -1.00
CA LEU A 42 -17.10 -4.06 0.41
C LEU A 42 -16.71 -2.82 1.23
N TYR A 43 -15.90 -1.93 0.65
CA TYR A 43 -15.57 -0.64 1.24
C TYR A 43 -16.81 0.26 1.36
N GLU A 44 -17.63 0.38 0.33
CA GLU A 44 -18.89 1.12 0.39
C GLU A 44 -19.86 0.54 1.42
N PHE A 45 -19.94 -0.79 1.50
CA PHE A 45 -20.72 -1.48 2.53
C PHE A 45 -20.27 -1.10 3.94
N ALA A 46 -18.95 -1.05 4.19
CA ALA A 46 -18.40 -0.64 5.47
C ALA A 46 -18.73 0.82 5.80
N LEU A 47 -18.68 1.73 4.82
CA LEU A 47 -19.08 3.13 5.01
C LEU A 47 -20.56 3.25 5.36
N ALA A 48 -21.44 2.58 4.62
CA ALA A 48 -22.88 2.62 4.82
C ALA A 48 -23.30 2.08 6.20
N HIS A 49 -22.63 1.02 6.67
CA HIS A 49 -22.91 0.40 7.97
C HIS A 49 -22.06 0.98 9.10
N LYS A 50 -21.28 2.03 8.84
CA LYS A 50 -20.36 2.68 9.81
C LYS A 50 -19.45 1.67 10.52
N ILE A 51 -18.97 0.68 9.78
CA ILE A 51 -18.04 -0.31 10.31
C ILE A 51 -16.68 0.39 10.51
N PRO A 52 -16.12 0.38 11.73
CA PRO A 52 -14.83 1.00 11.98
C PRO A 52 -13.74 0.28 11.19
N LEU A 53 -13.02 1.01 10.35
CA LEU A 53 -11.92 0.48 9.57
C LEU A 53 -10.61 0.60 10.36
N SER A 54 -9.94 -0.53 10.54
CA SER A 54 -8.62 -0.59 11.15
C SER A 54 -7.53 -0.29 10.12
N HIS A 55 -6.32 -0.03 10.60
CA HIS A 55 -5.13 0.08 9.77
C HIS A 55 -4.92 -1.14 8.84
N HIS A 56 -5.22 -2.35 9.30
CA HIS A 56 -5.15 -3.55 8.44
C HIS A 56 -6.14 -3.48 7.28
N HIS A 57 -7.39 -3.07 7.54
CA HIS A 57 -8.41 -2.98 6.50
C HIS A 57 -8.02 -1.98 5.41
N PHE A 58 -7.53 -0.80 5.81
CA PHE A 58 -7.04 0.20 4.86
C PHE A 58 -5.87 -0.32 4.03
N ASN A 59 -4.91 -0.99 4.64
CA ASN A 59 -3.76 -1.53 3.93
C ASN A 59 -4.14 -2.61 2.92
N SER A 60 -5.06 -3.51 3.26
CA SER A 60 -5.54 -4.53 2.32
C SER A 60 -6.24 -3.90 1.12
N LEU A 61 -7.14 -2.93 1.36
CA LEU A 61 -7.85 -2.24 0.28
C LEU A 61 -6.89 -1.46 -0.65
N LEU A 62 -5.91 -0.75 -0.07
CA LEU A 62 -4.89 -0.02 -0.83
C LEU A 62 -3.95 -0.95 -1.60
N TYR A 63 -3.63 -2.11 -1.02
CA TYR A 63 -2.84 -3.14 -1.69
C TYR A 63 -3.57 -3.70 -2.91
N ILE A 64 -4.87 -3.99 -2.80
CA ILE A 64 -5.69 -4.44 -3.93
C ILE A 64 -5.68 -3.36 -5.03
N CYS A 65 -5.98 -2.10 -4.69
CA CYS A 65 -5.95 -0.98 -5.64
C CYS A 65 -4.59 -0.87 -6.35
N SER A 66 -3.48 -0.93 -5.60
CA SER A 66 -2.14 -0.85 -6.18
C SER A 66 -1.79 -2.03 -7.09
N ASN A 67 -2.34 -3.23 -6.85
CA ASN A 67 -2.12 -4.39 -7.74
C ASN A 67 -2.97 -4.30 -9.01
N SER A 68 -4.20 -3.78 -8.91
CA SER A 68 -5.11 -3.60 -10.04
C SER A 68 -4.64 -2.57 -11.06
N LEU A 69 -3.57 -1.83 -10.76
CA LEU A 69 -2.86 -0.99 -11.73
C LEU A 69 -2.29 -1.77 -12.94
N ALA A 70 -2.05 -3.08 -12.77
CA ALA A 70 -1.56 -3.94 -13.85
C ALA A 70 -2.65 -4.24 -14.91
N ASP A 71 -3.92 -4.08 -14.57
CA ASP A 71 -5.03 -4.24 -15.51
C ASP A 71 -5.46 -2.87 -16.08
N PRO A 72 -5.32 -2.63 -17.39
CA PRO A 72 -5.71 -1.36 -18.02
C PRO A 72 -7.18 -0.99 -17.81
N ILE A 73 -8.08 -1.97 -17.72
CA ILE A 73 -9.52 -1.72 -17.55
C ILE A 73 -9.79 -1.20 -16.13
N SER A 74 -9.19 -1.84 -15.13
CA SER A 74 -9.33 -1.49 -13.72
C SER A 74 -8.47 -0.30 -13.28
N LYS A 75 -7.45 0.08 -14.06
CA LYS A 75 -6.44 1.09 -13.69
C LYS A 75 -7.05 2.41 -13.22
N HIS A 76 -8.01 2.97 -13.97
CA HIS A 76 -8.60 4.26 -13.63
C HIS A 76 -9.38 4.19 -12.30
N ALA A 77 -10.24 3.19 -12.15
CA ALA A 77 -11.00 2.96 -10.92
C ALA A 77 -10.09 2.71 -9.72
N ALA A 78 -9.00 1.95 -9.91
CA ALA A 78 -8.03 1.66 -8.86
C ALA A 78 -7.35 2.94 -8.33
N ILE A 79 -6.95 3.85 -9.24
CA ILE A 79 -6.35 5.14 -8.89
C ILE A 79 -7.33 5.98 -8.08
N GLU A 80 -8.55 6.16 -8.58
CA GLU A 80 -9.55 7.02 -7.94
C GLU A 80 -9.93 6.50 -6.55
N GLN A 81 -10.26 5.21 -6.46
CA GLN A 81 -10.68 4.60 -5.21
C GLN A 81 -9.51 4.49 -4.22
N GLY A 82 -8.32 4.13 -4.68
CA GLY A 82 -7.15 4.05 -3.82
C GLY A 82 -6.79 5.40 -3.18
N LEU A 83 -6.87 6.51 -3.93
CA LEU A 83 -6.65 7.86 -3.38
C LEU A 83 -7.76 8.27 -2.40
N ARG A 84 -9.02 7.89 -2.66
CA ARG A 84 -10.14 8.14 -1.75
C ARG A 84 -10.00 7.36 -0.44
N ILE A 85 -9.63 6.08 -0.51
CA ILE A 85 -9.39 5.22 0.65
C ILE A 85 -8.25 5.78 1.51
N PHE A 86 -7.16 6.25 0.88
CA PHE A 86 -6.06 6.88 1.61
C PHE A 86 -6.49 8.17 2.32
N SER A 87 -7.28 9.00 1.66
CA SER A 87 -7.82 10.23 2.28
C SER A 87 -8.70 9.92 3.49
N HIS A 88 -9.51 8.86 3.41
CA HIS A 88 -10.32 8.39 4.54
C HIS A 88 -9.46 7.84 5.69
N MET A 89 -8.37 7.12 5.39
CA MET A 89 -7.43 6.64 6.41
C MET A 89 -6.82 7.79 7.22
N LEU A 90 -6.40 8.86 6.53
CA LEU A 90 -5.86 10.07 7.17
C LEU A 90 -6.92 10.80 8.01
N ALA A 91 -8.16 10.93 7.49
CA ALA A 91 -9.26 11.54 8.21
C ALA A 91 -9.66 10.77 9.49
N ASN A 92 -9.45 9.45 9.50
CA ASN A 92 -9.66 8.60 10.67
C ASN A 92 -8.48 8.60 11.66
N ASN A 93 -7.51 9.52 11.52
CA ASN A 93 -6.29 9.58 12.34
C ASN A 93 -5.51 8.27 12.38
N THR A 94 -5.63 7.46 11.32
CA THR A 94 -4.89 6.20 11.21
C THR A 94 -3.58 6.48 10.48
N ASN A 95 -2.46 6.40 11.19
CA ASN A 95 -1.15 6.70 10.61
C ASN A 95 -0.80 5.72 9.48
N PRO A 96 -0.45 6.22 8.29
CA PRO A 96 0.06 5.39 7.20
C PRO A 96 1.35 4.68 7.59
N ASN A 97 1.52 3.44 7.15
CA ASN A 97 2.80 2.75 7.25
C ASN A 97 3.55 2.76 5.90
N GLU A 98 4.73 2.14 5.88
CA GLU A 98 5.56 2.05 4.68
C GLU A 98 4.82 1.44 3.47
N ALA A 99 4.05 0.38 3.70
CA ALA A 99 3.31 -0.31 2.66
C ALA A 99 2.15 0.56 2.12
N THR A 100 1.42 1.25 3.00
CA THR A 100 0.38 2.22 2.65
C THR A 100 0.95 3.29 1.72
N ILE A 101 2.04 3.93 2.13
CA ILE A 101 2.63 5.05 1.40
C ILE A 101 3.20 4.56 0.07
N THR A 102 3.83 3.39 0.04
CA THR A 102 4.30 2.77 -1.21
C THR A 102 3.13 2.50 -2.18
N ALA A 103 2.03 1.93 -1.70
CA ALA A 103 0.85 1.65 -2.52
C ALA A 103 0.24 2.94 -3.11
N VAL A 104 0.13 3.99 -2.29
CA VAL A 104 -0.43 5.28 -2.72
C VAL A 104 0.53 6.03 -3.65
N ALA A 105 1.84 5.93 -3.46
CA ALA A 105 2.82 6.47 -4.38
C ALA A 105 2.71 5.81 -5.78
N ARG A 106 2.50 4.48 -5.84
CA ARG A 106 2.23 3.77 -7.11
C ARG A 106 0.98 4.28 -7.79
N LEU A 107 -0.09 4.52 -7.03
CA LEU A 107 -1.35 5.06 -7.55
C LEU A 107 -1.18 6.50 -8.07
N ALA A 108 -0.41 7.33 -7.36
CA ALA A 108 -0.11 8.71 -7.77
C ALA A 108 0.71 8.76 -9.07
N VAL A 109 1.75 7.93 -9.19
CA VAL A 109 2.54 7.83 -10.43
C VAL A 109 1.72 7.28 -11.59
N ALA A 110 0.87 6.27 -11.34
CA ALA A 110 -0.02 5.73 -12.37
C ALA A 110 -1.05 6.77 -12.88
N LYS A 111 -1.35 7.79 -12.07
CA LYS A 111 -2.16 8.97 -12.44
C LYS A 111 -1.37 10.03 -13.22
N GLY A 112 -0.04 9.92 -13.28
CA GLY A 112 0.85 10.93 -13.85
C GLY A 112 1.28 12.01 -12.85
N ASP A 113 0.99 11.85 -11.56
CA ASP A 113 1.32 12.80 -10.50
C ASP A 113 2.56 12.34 -9.71
N GLY A 114 3.71 12.39 -10.38
CA GLY A 114 5.00 11.99 -9.81
C GLY A 114 5.47 12.91 -8.67
N ASP A 115 5.06 14.18 -8.68
CA ASP A 115 5.38 15.15 -7.63
C ASP A 115 4.68 14.81 -6.32
N LYS A 116 3.39 14.47 -6.39
CA LYS A 116 2.66 14.01 -5.19
C LYS A 116 3.18 12.68 -4.68
N ALA A 117 3.59 11.77 -5.56
CA ALA A 117 4.23 10.51 -5.16
C ALA A 117 5.52 10.80 -4.38
N PHE A 118 6.34 11.74 -4.86
CA PHE A 118 7.57 12.15 -4.19
C PHE A 118 7.30 12.80 -2.83
N GLU A 119 6.37 13.74 -2.75
CA GLU A 119 6.01 14.42 -1.49
C GLU A 119 5.43 13.44 -0.45
N LEU A 120 4.68 12.43 -0.87
CA LEU A 120 4.18 11.37 0.00
C LEU A 120 5.32 10.57 0.64
N VAL A 121 6.33 10.21 -0.15
CA VAL A 121 7.47 9.44 0.35
C VAL A 121 8.37 10.33 1.23
N LYS A 122 8.58 11.60 0.87
CA LYS A 122 9.28 12.58 1.71
C LYS A 122 8.55 12.81 3.04
N GLY A 123 7.22 12.81 2.99
CA GLY A 123 6.33 12.94 4.14
C GLY A 123 6.34 11.74 5.10
N MET A 124 6.97 10.61 4.77
CA MET A 124 7.04 9.43 5.64
C MET A 124 7.63 9.71 7.01
N ARG A 125 8.63 10.60 7.07
CA ARG A 125 9.24 11.05 8.34
C ARG A 125 8.24 11.76 9.26
N LYS A 126 7.23 12.45 8.71
CA LYS A 126 6.17 13.10 9.50
C LYS A 126 5.28 12.09 10.23
N TYR A 127 5.23 10.85 9.72
CA TYR A 127 4.48 9.75 10.30
C TYR A 127 5.36 8.81 11.15
N ASN A 128 6.60 9.19 11.47
CA ASN A 128 7.62 8.33 12.11
C ASN A 128 7.90 7.02 11.34
N VAL A 129 7.68 7.00 10.03
CA VAL A 129 7.99 5.85 9.18
C VAL A 129 9.30 6.11 8.46
N LEU A 130 10.26 5.19 8.61
CA LEU A 130 11.49 5.23 7.84
C LEU A 130 11.24 4.70 6.42
N PRO A 131 11.43 5.52 5.37
CA PRO A 131 11.26 5.09 3.99
C PRO A 131 12.33 4.06 3.61
N LYS A 132 11.94 2.97 2.95
CA LYS A 132 12.86 1.99 2.34
C LYS A 132 12.94 2.20 0.84
N LEU A 133 13.99 1.69 0.20
CA LEU A 133 14.21 1.79 -1.26
C LEU A 133 12.98 1.42 -2.11
N ARG A 134 12.24 0.37 -1.73
CA ARG A 134 11.02 -0.05 -2.44
C ARG A 134 9.90 1.00 -2.40
N THR A 135 9.92 1.90 -1.42
CA THR A 135 8.94 2.99 -1.30
C THR A 135 9.23 4.12 -2.27
N TYR A 136 10.49 4.24 -2.73
CA TYR A 136 10.91 5.18 -3.76
C TYR A 136 10.82 4.62 -5.18
N SER A 137 10.85 3.29 -5.36
CA SER A 137 10.69 2.62 -6.66
C SER A 137 9.48 3.08 -7.49
N PRO A 138 8.32 3.40 -6.91
CA PRO A 138 7.18 3.93 -7.66
C PRO A 138 7.37 5.37 -8.14
N ALA A 139 8.10 6.20 -7.40
CA ALA A 139 8.30 7.59 -7.77
C ALA A 139 9.33 7.64 -8.89
N GLU A 140 8.91 7.89 -10.14
CA GLU A 140 9.82 8.12 -11.28
C GLU A 140 10.90 9.19 -10.98
N LYS A 141 10.68 10.02 -9.95
CA LYS A 141 11.60 10.99 -9.35
C LYS A 141 12.49 10.42 -8.22
N ALA A 142 12.77 9.12 -8.20
CA ALA A 142 13.69 8.49 -7.23
C ALA A 142 15.07 9.19 -7.13
N TYR A 143 15.50 9.88 -8.19
CA TYR A 143 16.76 10.64 -8.26
C TYR A 143 16.73 12.00 -7.53
N LEU A 144 15.58 12.67 -7.38
CA LEU A 144 15.47 13.88 -6.56
C LEU A 144 15.53 13.56 -5.05
N VAL A 145 15.30 12.30 -4.71
CA VAL A 145 15.46 11.75 -3.36
C VAL A 145 16.95 11.56 -3.07
N GLU A 146 17.74 11.24 -4.09
CA GLU A 146 19.18 10.96 -3.97
C GLU A 146 19.96 12.15 -3.40
N GLU A 147 19.70 13.37 -3.88
CA GLU A 147 20.34 14.60 -3.38
C GLU A 147 20.00 14.87 -1.90
N GLU A 148 18.78 14.55 -1.49
CA GLU A 148 18.32 14.71 -0.10
C GLU A 148 18.79 13.56 0.80
N MET A 149 18.89 12.32 0.31
CA MET A 149 19.48 11.19 1.04
C MET A 149 20.97 11.40 1.26
N LEU A 150 21.69 11.93 0.27
CA LEU A 150 23.09 12.33 0.36
C LEU A 150 23.30 13.50 1.34
N LYS A 151 22.40 14.49 1.36
CA LYS A 151 22.41 15.60 2.35
C LYS A 151 22.12 15.15 3.78
N THR A 152 21.30 14.11 3.96
CA THR A 152 20.88 13.66 5.31
C THR A 152 21.82 12.61 5.93
N ARG A 153 23.00 12.33 5.34
CA ARG A 153 24.00 11.42 5.92
C ARG A 153 23.49 9.98 6.14
N LEU A 154 22.51 9.50 5.35
CA LEU A 154 22.22 8.07 5.28
C LEU A 154 23.29 7.43 4.40
N ARG A 155 24.01 6.44 4.94
CA ARG A 155 24.93 5.59 4.17
C ARG A 155 24.06 4.74 3.25
N ALA A 156 24.00 5.08 1.96
CA ALA A 156 23.32 4.23 1.00
C ALA A 156 24.07 2.88 0.92
N GLU A 157 23.39 1.78 1.20
CA GLU A 157 23.99 0.44 1.13
C GLU A 157 24.13 -0.02 -0.33
N GLU A 158 24.97 -1.02 -0.58
CA GLU A 158 25.27 -1.55 -1.93
C GLU A 158 24.01 -1.89 -2.74
N ALA A 159 23.00 -2.47 -2.08
CA ALA A 159 21.72 -2.80 -2.69
C ALA A 159 20.95 -1.55 -3.18
N GLU A 160 21.15 -0.42 -2.53
CA GLU A 160 20.50 0.86 -2.86
C GLU A 160 21.19 1.52 -4.06
N LEU A 161 22.52 1.49 -4.10
CA LEU A 161 23.30 1.97 -5.25
C LEU A 161 23.04 1.11 -6.50
N ALA A 162 22.90 -0.22 -6.35
CA ALA A 162 22.61 -1.13 -7.46
C ALA A 162 21.22 -0.89 -8.08
N ALA A 163 20.21 -0.56 -7.26
CA ALA A 163 18.88 -0.22 -7.77
C ALA A 163 18.86 1.13 -8.49
N LEU A 164 19.57 2.13 -7.97
CA LEU A 164 19.72 3.45 -8.60
C LEU A 164 20.46 3.34 -9.94
N LEU A 165 21.48 2.48 -10.02
CA LEU A 165 22.16 2.15 -11.27
C LEU A 165 21.21 1.53 -12.29
N ARG A 166 20.40 0.54 -11.90
CA ARG A 166 19.41 -0.10 -12.78
C ARG A 166 18.41 0.89 -13.37
N VAL A 167 17.80 1.73 -12.53
CA VAL A 167 16.84 2.75 -12.98
C VAL A 167 17.52 3.77 -13.90
N SER A 168 18.79 4.12 -13.66
CA SER A 168 19.52 5.06 -14.51
C SER A 168 19.84 4.51 -15.90
N ILE A 169 20.06 3.19 -15.99
CA ILE A 169 20.22 2.47 -17.27
C ILE A 169 18.89 2.45 -18.02
N GLU A 170 17.79 2.11 -17.35
CA GLU A 170 16.44 2.05 -17.94
C GLU A 170 15.96 3.42 -18.45
N CYS A 171 16.33 4.50 -17.76
CA CYS A 171 16.01 5.88 -18.17
C CYS A 171 17.05 6.50 -19.13
N GLY A 172 18.07 5.75 -19.57
CA GLY A 172 19.06 6.21 -20.57
C GLY A 172 19.98 7.35 -20.13
N ARG A 173 20.14 7.60 -18.82
CA ARG A 173 20.94 8.73 -18.30
C ARG A 173 22.37 8.31 -17.95
N ARG A 174 23.25 8.40 -18.96
CA ARG A 174 24.67 7.99 -18.87
C ARG A 174 25.43 8.65 -17.71
N ASP A 175 25.23 9.93 -17.45
CA ASP A 175 25.99 10.67 -16.42
C ASP A 175 25.76 10.10 -15.01
N LYS A 176 24.52 9.71 -14.70
CA LYS A 176 24.15 9.10 -13.42
C LYS A 176 24.59 7.64 -13.32
N VAL A 177 24.57 6.90 -14.42
CA VAL A 177 25.13 5.54 -14.49
C VAL A 177 26.61 5.54 -14.09
N TYR A 178 27.41 6.48 -14.60
CA TYR A 178 28.82 6.61 -14.23
C TYR A 178 29.01 7.02 -12.77
N GLU A 179 28.20 7.94 -12.27
CA GLU A 179 28.25 8.38 -10.87
C GLU A 179 27.99 7.21 -9.90
N TYR A 180 26.99 6.37 -10.15
CA TYR A 180 26.67 5.21 -9.30
C TYR A 180 27.69 4.07 -9.43
N LEU A 181 28.21 3.81 -10.63
CA LEU A 181 29.29 2.83 -10.81
C LEU A 181 30.53 3.20 -9.98
N HIS A 182 30.88 4.49 -9.93
CA HIS A 182 31.99 4.98 -9.11
C HIS A 182 31.72 4.89 -7.61
N LYS A 183 30.46 5.10 -7.17
CA LYS A 183 30.07 4.94 -5.76
C LYS A 183 30.06 3.47 -5.34
N ILE A 184 29.63 2.56 -6.20
CA ILE A 184 29.64 1.10 -5.92
C ILE A 184 31.07 0.58 -5.85
N SER A 185 31.94 0.99 -6.77
CA SER A 185 33.35 0.57 -6.74
C SER A 185 34.09 1.08 -5.51
N ALA A 186 33.72 2.24 -4.98
CA ALA A 186 34.25 2.77 -3.71
C ALA A 186 33.77 1.98 -2.48
N VAL A 187 32.61 1.32 -2.54
CA VAL A 187 32.07 0.47 -1.47
C VAL A 187 32.73 -0.91 -1.47
N TRP A 188 33.09 -1.46 -2.63
CA TRP A 188 33.81 -2.75 -2.73
C TRP A 188 35.31 -2.67 -2.42
N GLY A 189 35.87 -1.46 -2.36
CA GLY A 189 37.29 -1.22 -2.06
C GLY A 189 37.61 -0.91 -0.59
N ALA A 190 36.62 -0.96 0.31
CA ALA A 190 36.76 -0.67 1.75
C ALA A 190 36.42 -1.90 2.60
#